data_AF-A0A4Y9RZ93-F1
#
_entry.id   AF-A0A4Y9RZ93-F1
#
_cell.length_a   1.000
_cell.length_b   1.000
_cell.length_c   1.000
_cell.angle_alpha   90.00
_cell.angle_beta   90.00
_cell.angle_gamma   90.00
#
_symmetry.space_group_name_H-M   'P 1'
#
loop_
_entity.id
_entity.type
_entity.pdbx_description
1 polymer ?
#
loop_
_entity_poly.entity_id
_entity_poly.type
_entity_poly.pdbx_seq_one_letter_code
_entity_poly.pdbx_strand_id
1 'polypeptide(L)' 'MKPIFPLHADLRVEAKPQLSPADLESDAALTAHDDAVEAWGDRGWAAVGRICRWAVTSGADLPFRCPPPTVPPRPG' A
#
# COMPACT_ATOMS: atom_id res chain seq x y z
N MET A 1 17.84 -20.55 0.37
CA MET A 1 16.41 -20.94 0.40
C MET A 1 15.59 -19.69 0.16
N LYS A 2 14.66 -19.68 -0.82
CA LYS A 2 13.74 -18.53 -1.00
C LYS A 2 12.66 -18.59 0.09
N PRO A 3 12.19 -17.44 0.61
CA PRO A 3 11.11 -17.44 1.61
C PRO A 3 9.86 -18.12 1.06
N ILE A 4 9.32 -19.10 1.81
CA ILE A 4 8.06 -19.79 1.47
C ILE A 4 6.86 -18.83 1.57
N PHE A 5 7.00 -17.72 2.30
CA PHE A 5 5.98 -16.70 2.50
C PHE A 5 6.53 -15.31 2.17
N PRO A 6 5.68 -14.34 1.78
CA PRO A 6 6.10 -12.95 1.65
C PRO A 6 6.47 -12.39 3.03
N LEU A 7 7.07 -11.19 3.06
CA LEU A 7 7.42 -10.53 4.31
C LEU A 7 6.15 -10.28 5.14
N HIS A 8 6.20 -10.58 6.44
CA HIS A 8 5.07 -10.39 7.35
C HIS A 8 4.53 -8.94 7.33
N ALA A 9 5.43 -7.96 7.14
CA ALA A 9 5.04 -6.55 7.01
C ALA A 9 4.09 -6.30 5.83
N ASP A 10 4.20 -7.04 4.74
CA ASP A 10 3.34 -6.90 3.55
C ASP A 10 1.98 -7.55 3.73
N LEU A 11 1.85 -8.46 4.69
CA LEU A 11 0.60 -9.15 5.03
C LEU A 11 -0.17 -8.44 6.16
N ARG A 12 0.40 -7.40 6.77
CA ARG A 12 -0.26 -6.65 7.84
C ARG A 12 -1.41 -5.85 7.24
N VAL A 13 -2.63 -6.15 7.70
CA VAL A 13 -3.81 -5.35 7.37
C VAL A 13 -3.77 -4.04 8.15
N GLU A 14 -3.78 -2.92 7.42
CA GLU A 14 -3.95 -1.58 7.97
C GLU A 14 -5.42 -1.16 7.77
N ALA A 15 -6.10 -0.77 8.85
CA ALA A 15 -7.49 -0.32 8.76
C ALA A 15 -7.55 0.98 7.94
N LYS A 16 -8.53 1.07 7.03
CA LYS A 16 -8.77 2.32 6.28
C LYS A 16 -9.14 3.44 7.25
N PRO A 17 -8.53 4.64 7.14
CA PRO A 17 -8.96 5.81 7.90
C PRO A 17 -10.47 6.01 7.79
N GLN A 18 -11.12 6.33 8.91
CA GLN A 18 -12.56 6.64 8.96
C GLN A 18 -12.74 8.12 9.28
N LEU A 19 -13.72 8.74 8.65
CA LEU A 19 -14.13 10.12 8.92
C LEU A 19 -15.25 10.11 9.96
N SER A 20 -15.12 10.89 11.03
CA SER A 20 -16.16 11.02 12.03
C SER A 20 -17.31 11.88 11.50
N PRO A 21 -18.58 11.60 11.84
CA PRO A 21 -19.69 12.50 11.52
C PRO A 21 -19.49 13.93 12.05
N ALA A 22 -18.78 14.10 13.16
CA ALA A 22 -18.48 15.42 13.74
C ALA A 22 -17.51 16.25 12.90
N ASP A 23 -16.75 15.62 12.00
CA ASP A 23 -15.74 16.27 11.17
C ASP A 23 -16.29 16.75 9.81
N LEU A 24 -17.54 16.40 9.49
CA LEU A 24 -18.14 16.68 8.18
C LEU A 24 -18.31 18.17 7.86
N GLU A 25 -18.35 19.02 8.88
CA GLU A 25 -18.50 20.47 8.74
C GLU A 25 -17.15 21.21 8.73
N SER A 26 -16.02 20.49 8.79
CA SER A 26 -14.68 21.07 8.89
C SER A 26 -13.84 20.76 7.66
N ASP A 27 -13.65 21.75 6.78
CA ASP A 27 -12.81 21.62 5.57
C ASP A 27 -11.38 21.13 5.88
N ALA A 28 -10.82 21.56 7.02
CA ALA A 28 -9.52 21.13 7.47
C ALA A 28 -9.50 19.63 7.85
N ALA A 29 -10.55 19.15 8.52
CA ALA A 29 -10.67 17.73 8.87
C ALA A 29 -10.92 16.85 7.63
N LEU A 30 -11.72 17.35 6.67
CA LEU A 30 -11.93 16.70 5.38
C LEU A 30 -10.61 16.56 4.61
N THR A 31 -9.84 17.63 4.50
CA THR A 31 -8.53 17.63 3.82
C THR A 31 -7.56 16.64 4.49
N ALA A 32 -7.47 16.68 5.82
CA ALA A 32 -6.60 15.76 6.57
C ALA A 32 -7.03 14.29 6.41
N HIS A 33 -8.32 14.03 6.28
CA HIS A 33 -8.83 12.69 6.01
C HIS A 33 -8.47 12.21 4.60
N ASP A 34 -8.63 13.06 3.59
CA ASP A 34 -8.27 12.72 2.21
C ASP A 34 -6.77 12.39 2.10
N ASP A 35 -5.89 13.22 2.70
CA ASP A 35 -4.45 12.96 2.78
C ASP A 35 -4.15 11.61 3.46
N ALA A 36 -4.86 11.30 4.55
CA ALA A 36 -4.69 10.05 5.26
C ALA A 36 -5.13 8.83 4.42
N VAL A 37 -6.23 8.96 3.66
CA VAL A 37 -6.74 7.91 2.76
C VAL A 37 -5.78 7.66 1.61
N GLU A 38 -5.24 8.71 0.97
CA GLU A 38 -4.26 8.59 -0.11
C GLU A 38 -2.97 7.93 0.41
N ALA A 39 -2.45 8.39 1.56
CA ALA A 39 -1.26 7.80 2.16
C ALA A 39 -1.48 6.32 2.56
N TRP A 40 -2.67 5.98 3.07
CA TRP A 40 -3.05 4.59 3.36
C TRP A 40 -3.10 3.75 2.08
N GLY A 41 -3.68 4.29 1.00
CA GLY A 41 -3.74 3.65 -0.32
C GLY A 41 -2.36 3.37 -0.89
N ASP A 42 -1.46 4.35 -0.87
CA ASP A 42 -0.08 4.23 -1.33
C ASP A 42 0.69 3.12 -0.60
N ARG A 43 0.55 3.06 0.74
CA ARG A 43 1.18 2.00 1.54
C ARG A 43 0.63 0.62 1.17
N GLY A 44 -0.69 0.50 1.02
CA GLY A 44 -1.36 -0.74 0.62
C GLY A 44 -0.92 -1.22 -0.76
N TRP A 45 -0.92 -0.34 -1.76
CA TRP A 45 -0.50 -0.68 -3.12
C TRP A 45 0.99 -1.00 -3.21
N ALA A 46 1.83 -0.34 -2.43
CA ALA A 46 3.25 -0.69 -2.34
C ALA A 46 3.45 -2.11 -1.78
N ALA A 47 2.66 -2.53 -0.78
CA ALA A 47 2.67 -3.89 -0.24
C ALA A 47 2.18 -4.92 -1.28
N VAL A 48 1.08 -4.65 -1.98
CA VAL A 48 0.59 -5.49 -3.08
C VAL A 48 1.65 -5.67 -4.16
N GLY A 49 2.34 -4.59 -4.55
CA GLY A 49 3.45 -4.66 -5.51
C GLY A 49 4.59 -5.57 -5.04
N ARG A 50 4.95 -5.52 -3.75
CA ARG A 50 5.96 -6.42 -3.16
C ARG A 50 5.50 -7.88 -3.16
N ILE A 51 4.24 -8.15 -2.81
CA ILE A 51 3.66 -9.51 -2.83
C ILE A 51 3.63 -10.06 -4.26
N CYS A 52 3.23 -9.27 -5.25
CA CYS A 52 3.21 -9.69 -6.64
C CYS A 52 4.60 -10.12 -7.10
N ARG A 53 5.63 -9.29 -6.84
CA ARG A 53 7.02 -9.62 -7.20
C ARG A 53 7.51 -10.86 -6.45
N TRP A 54 7.18 -11.00 -5.17
CA TRP A 54 7.45 -12.22 -4.42
C TRP A 54 6.84 -13.45 -5.12
N ALA A 55 5.55 -13.40 -5.50
CA ALA A 55 4.86 -14.52 -6.15
C ALA A 55 5.55 -14.96 -7.45
N VAL A 56 5.91 -14.01 -8.32
CA VAL A 56 6.67 -14.30 -9.55
C VAL A 56 8.03 -14.93 -9.22
N THR A 57 8.77 -14.38 -8.25
CA THR A 57 10.07 -14.96 -7.86
C THR A 57 9.95 -16.34 -7.20
N SER A 58 8.78 -16.67 -6.67
CA SER A 58 8.42 -17.97 -6.08
C SER A 58 7.89 -18.96 -7.12
N GLY A 59 7.76 -18.55 -8.39
CA GLY A 59 7.38 -19.44 -9.50
C GLY A 59 5.91 -19.35 -9.93
N ALA A 60 5.17 -18.34 -9.45
CA ALA A 60 3.82 -18.10 -9.96
C ALA A 60 3.88 -17.59 -11.41
N ASP A 61 3.08 -18.21 -12.29
CA ASP A 61 2.83 -17.72 -13.65
C ASP A 61 1.60 -16.80 -13.62
N LEU A 62 1.83 -15.49 -13.73
CA LEU A 62 0.78 -14.48 -13.65
C LEU A 62 0.44 -13.96 -15.05
N PRO A 63 -0.86 -13.80 -15.39
CA PRO A 63 -1.27 -13.27 -16.70
C PRO A 63 -1.07 -11.75 -16.83
N PHE A 64 -0.40 -11.12 -15.86
CA PHE A 64 -0.13 -9.69 -15.81
C PHE A 64 1.26 -9.42 -15.24
N ARG A 65 1.78 -8.21 -15.48
CA ARG A 65 3.07 -7.78 -14.97
C ARG A 65 2.93 -7.14 -13.59
N CYS A 66 3.83 -7.52 -12.69
CA CYS A 66 3.93 -6.85 -11.39
C CYS A 66 4.45 -5.41 -11.54
N PRO A 67 3.92 -4.46 -10.77
CA PRO A 67 4.42 -3.09 -10.80
C PRO A 67 5.89 -3.04 -10.36
N PRO A 68 6.69 -2.11 -10.92
CA PRO A 68 8.06 -1.91 -10.48
C PRO A 68 8.10 -1.42 -9.02
N PRO A 69 9.26 -1.54 -8.33
CA PRO A 69 9.42 -0.91 -7.02
C PRO A 69 9.18 0.59 -7.13
N THR A 70 8.39 1.15 -6.21
CA THR A 70 8.30 2.60 -6.06
C THR A 70 9.65 3.10 -5.56
N VAL A 71 10.40 3.80 -6.42
CA VAL A 71 11.63 4.48 -6.02
C VAL A 71 11.19 5.79 -5.36
N PRO A 72 11.46 6.02 -4.05
CA PRO A 72 11.26 7.36 -3.51
C PRO A 72 12.12 8.34 -4.32
N PRO A 73 11.60 9.54 -4.65
CA PRO A 73 12.41 10.53 -5.37
C PRO A 73 13.73 10.73 -4.62
N ARG A 74 14.85 10.67 -5.35
CA ARG A 74 16.18 10.91 -4.79
C ARG A 74 16.17 12.31 -4.16
N PRO A 75 16.58 12.50 -2.90
CA PRO A 75 16.80 13.84 -2.38
C PRO A 75 17.85 14.51 -3.26
N GLY A 76 17.49 15.66 -3.84
CA GLY A 76 18.43 16.54 -4.54
C GLY A 76 19.30 17.33 -3.57
#